data_AF-A0A1B4Y5Q7-F1
#
_entry.id   AF-A0A1B4Y5Q7-F1
#
_cell.length_a   1.000
_cell.length_b   1.000
_cell.length_c   1.000
_cell.angle_alpha   90.00
_cell.angle_beta   90.00
_cell.angle_gamma   90.00
#
_symmetry.space_group_name_H-M   'P 1'
#
loop_
_entity.id
_entity.type
_entity.pdbx_description
1 polymer ?
#
loop_
_entity_poly.entity_id
_entity_poly.type
_entity_poly.pdbx_seq_one_letter_code
_entity_poly.pdbx_strand_id
1 'polypeptide(L)'
;MRMPRITRRPGRAYTAVSVVLAAAAVFSTAIGCGPAATDKASGTTSPSAKATDSFAPAPPVINAPILTSAPVARLQPGSPIMVGEGTATMVCKAGFLIDYPDPNRADQRLPGFITAAQCSRGATHAPVSVMRAQDASQPPSRIQVGEITYAAPGTEQPAVTNEPWTIPTSPLAVFGSGRQDWALPVDAEINNQTATGATVQELVPARLSRASATWSNVDGDIVTGRVLDPVETPELKNLPTGIARVVLAADDANKPIEQWVLGSPVTVDIDNAIYNLGVIVGVDETRHWVVVDLINPLLTQLDARLITTA
;
A
#
# COMPACT_ATOMS: atom_id res chain seq x y z
N MET A 1 12.89 -3.20 69.42
CA MET A 1 12.07 -2.52 68.39
C MET A 1 12.23 -3.27 67.08
N ARG A 2 11.16 -3.33 66.28
CA ARG A 2 10.88 -4.32 65.24
C ARG A 2 11.84 -4.27 64.04
N MET A 3 12.33 -5.44 63.62
CA MET A 3 12.81 -5.72 62.26
C MET A 3 11.63 -5.83 61.28
N PRO A 4 11.81 -5.46 60.00
CA PRO A 4 10.99 -6.00 58.91
C PRO A 4 11.70 -7.18 58.22
N ARG A 5 10.96 -8.28 58.12
CA ARG A 5 11.26 -9.50 57.36
C ARG A 5 11.39 -9.22 55.86
N ILE A 6 12.50 -9.61 55.24
CA ILE A 6 12.60 -9.81 53.79
C ILE A 6 12.14 -11.23 53.48
N THR A 7 10.94 -11.36 52.91
CA THR A 7 10.45 -12.63 52.34
C THR A 7 10.91 -12.76 50.90
N ARG A 8 11.85 -13.68 50.65
CA ARG A 8 12.13 -14.24 49.32
C ARG A 8 10.99 -15.17 48.89
N ARG A 9 10.54 -15.05 47.63
CA ARG A 9 10.09 -16.17 46.81
C ARG A 9 10.51 -15.99 45.33
N PRO A 10 10.64 -17.08 44.56
CA PRO A 10 11.60 -17.19 43.45
C PRO A 10 10.97 -17.38 42.06
N GLY A 11 11.81 -17.33 41.02
CA GLY A 11 11.52 -17.78 39.65
C GLY A 11 11.07 -16.62 38.74
N ARG A 12 11.56 -16.45 37.51
CA ARG A 12 12.13 -17.38 36.53
C ARG A 12 13.19 -16.64 35.71
N ALA A 13 14.32 -17.31 35.49
CA ALA A 13 15.25 -16.96 34.43
C ALA A 13 14.59 -17.28 33.08
N TYR A 14 14.50 -16.30 32.20
CA TYR A 14 14.35 -16.56 30.77
C TYR A 14 15.74 -16.46 30.15
N THR A 15 16.30 -17.62 29.87
CA THR A 15 17.43 -17.80 28.96
C THR A 15 17.03 -17.28 27.59
N ALA A 16 17.52 -16.09 27.23
CA ALA A 16 17.58 -15.66 25.85
C ALA A 16 18.67 -16.49 25.16
N VAL A 17 18.25 -17.40 24.27
CA VAL A 17 19.17 -18.10 23.38
C VAL A 17 19.56 -17.12 22.29
N SER A 18 20.72 -16.48 22.46
CA SER A 18 21.39 -15.73 21.39
C SER A 18 21.95 -16.73 20.38
N VAL A 19 21.27 -16.88 19.24
CA VAL A 19 21.88 -17.54 18.08
C VAL A 19 22.78 -16.51 17.39
N VAL A 20 24.07 -16.60 17.71
CA VAL A 20 25.15 -16.01 16.93
C VAL A 20 25.32 -16.88 15.68
N LEU A 21 25.17 -16.31 14.48
CA LEU A 21 25.71 -16.91 13.27
C LEU A 21 26.73 -15.99 12.64
N ALA A 22 27.90 -16.58 12.42
CA ALA A 22 29.16 -15.94 12.12
C ALA A 22 29.20 -15.34 10.71
N ALA A 23 29.88 -14.19 10.62
CA ALA A 23 30.33 -13.60 9.38
C ALA A 23 31.34 -14.52 8.68
N ALA A 24 31.10 -14.80 7.40
CA ALA A 24 32.14 -15.23 6.47
C ALA A 24 32.30 -14.14 5.42
N ALA A 25 33.41 -13.40 5.52
CA ALA A 25 33.87 -12.50 4.49
C ALA A 25 34.38 -13.32 3.30
N VAL A 26 33.89 -13.00 2.09
CA VAL A 26 34.60 -13.32 0.85
C VAL A 26 34.75 -12.03 0.07
N PHE A 27 35.98 -11.52 0.08
CA PHE A 27 36.48 -10.55 -0.87
C PHE A 27 36.62 -11.23 -2.23
N SER A 28 36.07 -10.63 -3.29
CA SER A 28 36.56 -10.81 -4.66
C SER A 28 36.34 -9.54 -5.47
N THR A 29 37.47 -9.07 -6.00
CA THR A 29 37.74 -7.88 -6.80
C THR A 29 37.48 -8.09 -8.29
N ALA A 30 37.03 -7.03 -9.00
CA ALA A 30 37.40 -6.63 -10.37
C ALA A 30 36.57 -5.36 -10.70
N ILE A 31 37.09 -4.12 -10.77
CA ILE A 31 38.08 -3.50 -11.65
C ILE A 31 37.89 -3.83 -13.13
N GLY A 32 37.45 -2.83 -13.90
CA GLY A 32 37.49 -2.82 -15.37
C GLY A 32 36.82 -1.58 -16.00
N CYS A 33 37.58 -0.48 -16.11
CA CYS A 33 37.22 0.74 -16.85
C CYS A 33 37.55 0.66 -18.36
N GLY A 34 36.60 1.02 -19.23
CA GLY A 34 36.65 1.65 -20.60
C GLY A 34 37.71 1.22 -21.66
N PRO A 35 37.80 1.87 -22.87
CA PRO A 35 36.85 2.73 -23.61
C PRO A 35 36.76 2.48 -25.16
N ALA A 36 35.88 3.26 -25.84
CA ALA A 36 35.94 3.84 -27.21
C ALA A 36 36.02 3.03 -28.55
N ALA A 37 34.96 3.23 -29.37
CA ALA A 37 34.83 3.51 -30.83
C ALA A 37 35.87 3.04 -31.88
N THR A 38 35.40 2.43 -33.00
CA THR A 38 35.22 3.08 -34.33
C THR A 38 34.82 2.10 -35.46
N ASP A 39 33.89 2.58 -36.29
CA ASP A 39 33.71 2.43 -37.75
C ASP A 39 33.65 1.08 -38.49
N LYS A 40 32.52 0.89 -39.19
CA LYS A 40 32.53 0.65 -40.63
C LYS A 40 31.24 1.10 -41.31
N ALA A 41 31.39 2.03 -42.25
CA ALA A 41 30.38 2.55 -43.17
C ALA A 41 30.07 1.57 -44.31
N SER A 42 28.87 1.68 -44.88
CA SER A 42 28.66 1.53 -46.33
C SER A 42 27.41 2.33 -46.72
N GLY A 43 27.58 3.27 -47.65
CA GLY A 43 26.56 4.26 -48.01
C GLY A 43 25.83 3.96 -49.31
N THR A 44 24.87 4.83 -49.62
CA THR A 44 24.47 5.22 -50.98
C THR A 44 23.78 6.59 -50.93
N THR A 45 23.86 7.28 -52.06
CA THR A 45 23.78 8.73 -52.30
C THR A 45 22.38 9.27 -52.63
N SER A 46 22.07 10.48 -52.10
CA SER A 46 21.39 11.69 -52.67
C SER A 46 20.18 11.57 -53.65
N PRO A 47 19.17 12.49 -53.64
CA PRO A 47 19.37 13.95 -53.66
C PRO A 47 18.38 14.85 -52.90
N SER A 48 18.75 16.13 -52.85
CA SER A 48 18.07 17.28 -52.25
C SER A 48 16.58 17.43 -52.57
N ALA A 49 15.78 17.67 -51.52
CA ALA A 49 14.56 18.46 -51.59
C ALA A 49 14.63 19.56 -50.53
N LYS A 50 14.68 20.82 -50.97
CA LYS A 50 14.29 21.97 -50.14
C LYS A 50 12.83 21.76 -49.76
N ALA A 51 12.55 21.42 -48.51
CA ALA A 51 11.23 21.54 -47.92
C ALA A 51 11.34 22.59 -46.80
N THR A 52 10.70 23.73 -47.05
CA THR A 52 10.36 24.77 -46.09
C THR A 52 9.96 24.20 -44.74
N ASP A 53 10.68 24.57 -43.69
CA ASP A 53 10.27 24.40 -42.29
C ASP A 53 9.00 25.25 -42.05
N SER A 54 7.85 24.67 -42.36
CA SER A 54 6.60 25.09 -41.77
C SER A 54 6.51 24.40 -40.41
N PHE A 55 6.80 25.14 -39.34
CA PHE A 55 6.43 24.75 -37.98
C PHE A 55 4.90 24.70 -37.90
N ALA A 56 4.32 23.59 -38.35
CA ALA A 56 3.01 23.19 -37.86
C ALA A 56 3.21 22.84 -36.37
N PRO A 57 2.45 23.43 -35.44
CA PRO A 57 2.45 22.95 -34.07
C PRO A 57 2.14 21.46 -34.09
N ALA A 58 2.90 20.67 -33.33
CA ALA A 58 2.61 19.26 -33.15
C ALA A 58 1.11 19.12 -32.84
N PRO A 59 0.39 18.18 -33.49
CA PRO A 59 -1.02 17.99 -33.22
C PRO A 59 -1.20 17.84 -31.70
N PRO A 60 -2.23 18.47 -31.10
CA PRO A 60 -2.46 18.37 -29.67
C PRO A 60 -2.47 16.88 -29.31
N VAL A 61 -1.74 16.51 -28.26
CA VAL A 61 -1.68 15.14 -27.76
C VAL A 61 -3.12 14.69 -27.53
N ILE A 62 -3.63 13.86 -28.42
CA ILE A 62 -5.00 13.34 -28.37
C ILE A 62 -5.05 12.45 -27.14
N ASN A 63 -5.71 12.95 -26.09
CA ASN A 63 -6.19 12.26 -24.90
C ASN A 63 -5.35 11.04 -24.52
N ALA A 64 -4.29 11.25 -23.73
CA ALA A 64 -3.83 10.19 -22.85
C ALA A 64 -5.07 9.62 -22.14
N PRO A 65 -5.27 8.29 -22.09
CA PRO A 65 -6.47 7.71 -21.51
C PRO A 65 -6.63 8.27 -20.09
N ILE A 66 -7.66 9.08 -19.89
CA ILE A 66 -8.01 9.57 -18.57
C ILE A 66 -8.56 8.33 -17.87
N LEU A 67 -7.74 7.74 -17.02
CA LEU A 67 -8.21 6.74 -16.07
C LEU A 67 -9.22 7.45 -15.17
N THR A 68 -10.51 7.30 -15.47
CA THR A 68 -11.59 7.87 -14.67
C THR A 68 -11.95 6.87 -13.57
N SER A 69 -11.63 7.21 -12.33
CA SER A 69 -12.24 6.52 -11.20
C SER A 69 -13.72 6.86 -11.08
N ALA A 70 -14.52 5.98 -10.47
CA ALA A 70 -15.89 6.32 -10.10
C ALA A 70 -15.92 7.60 -9.23
N PRO A 71 -16.91 8.48 -9.40
CA PRO A 71 -16.99 9.73 -8.65
C PRO A 71 -17.36 9.49 -7.17
N VAL A 72 -16.80 10.30 -6.29
CA VAL A 72 -17.06 10.26 -4.84
C VAL A 72 -17.64 11.59 -4.36
N ALA A 73 -18.58 11.52 -3.41
CA ALA A 73 -19.08 12.70 -2.70
C ALA A 73 -18.15 13.08 -1.54
N ARG A 74 -17.63 12.06 -0.83
CA ARG A 74 -16.62 12.14 0.23
C ARG A 74 -15.79 10.85 0.19
N LEU A 75 -14.60 10.89 0.78
CA LEU A 75 -13.75 9.72 0.92
C LEU A 75 -14.16 8.89 2.15
N GLN A 76 -14.36 7.61 1.91
CA GLN A 76 -14.51 6.53 2.90
C GLN A 76 -13.52 5.39 2.58
N PRO A 77 -13.23 4.48 3.52
CA PRO A 77 -12.43 3.29 3.20
C PRO A 77 -12.98 2.52 2.00
N GLY A 78 -12.09 2.13 1.08
CA GLY A 78 -12.42 1.52 -0.21
C GLY A 78 -12.78 2.50 -1.33
N SER A 79 -12.81 3.81 -1.08
CA SER A 79 -13.07 4.79 -2.14
C SER A 79 -11.96 4.80 -3.18
N PRO A 80 -12.28 4.93 -4.48
CA PRO A 80 -11.24 4.99 -5.49
C PRO A 80 -10.51 6.34 -5.46
N ILE A 81 -9.19 6.28 -5.64
CA ILE A 81 -8.29 7.43 -5.71
C ILE A 81 -7.39 7.31 -6.94
N MET A 82 -6.93 8.44 -7.46
CA MET A 82 -5.97 8.54 -8.55
C MET A 82 -4.66 9.08 -7.98
N VAL A 83 -3.56 8.35 -8.16
CA VAL A 83 -2.23 8.73 -7.66
C VAL A 83 -1.29 9.03 -8.83
N GLY A 84 -0.63 10.17 -8.80
CA GLY A 84 0.23 10.66 -9.89
C GLY A 84 -0.50 11.52 -10.92
N GLU A 85 0.21 11.97 -11.95
CA GLU A 85 -0.32 12.85 -13.01
C GLU A 85 -0.06 12.30 -14.41
N GLY A 86 -0.85 12.77 -15.38
CA GLY A 86 -0.73 12.40 -16.79
C GLY A 86 -0.77 10.88 -16.99
N THR A 87 0.13 10.38 -17.83
CA THR A 87 0.27 8.94 -18.15
C THR A 87 0.82 8.10 -17.01
N ALA A 88 1.35 8.72 -15.96
CA ALA A 88 1.82 8.04 -14.76
C ALA A 88 0.70 7.82 -13.72
N THR A 89 -0.51 8.34 -13.96
CA THR A 89 -1.65 8.18 -13.05
C THR A 89 -2.01 6.70 -12.86
N MET A 90 -2.18 6.28 -11.61
CA MET A 90 -2.66 4.95 -11.24
C MET A 90 -3.96 5.07 -10.44
N VAL A 91 -4.93 4.18 -10.71
CA VAL A 91 -6.14 4.07 -9.90
C VAL A 91 -5.88 3.06 -8.78
N CYS A 92 -6.16 3.49 -7.56
CA CYS A 92 -6.01 2.73 -6.33
C CYS A 92 -7.22 3.01 -5.41
N LYS A 93 -7.14 2.54 -4.17
CA LYS A 93 -8.18 2.71 -3.16
C LYS A 93 -7.62 3.46 -1.95
N ALA A 94 -8.46 4.27 -1.33
CA ALA A 94 -8.24 4.80 0.01
C ALA A 94 -8.46 3.66 1.00
N GLY A 95 -7.47 3.37 1.84
CA GLY A 95 -7.54 2.36 2.90
C GLY A 95 -8.25 2.92 4.12
N PHE A 96 -7.62 2.81 5.29
CA PHE A 96 -8.22 3.28 6.54
C PHE A 96 -7.95 4.76 6.78
N LEU A 97 -8.96 5.47 7.29
CA LEU A 97 -8.80 6.82 7.80
C LEU A 97 -8.12 6.77 9.18
N ILE A 98 -7.06 7.54 9.32
CA ILE A 98 -6.26 7.67 10.54
C ILE A 98 -6.08 9.14 10.91
N ASP A 99 -5.77 9.39 12.17
CA ASP A 99 -5.06 10.59 12.59
C ASP A 99 -3.61 10.22 12.96
N TYR A 100 -2.69 11.15 12.73
CA TYR A 100 -1.27 10.98 13.06
C TYR A 100 -0.66 12.33 13.48
N PRO A 101 0.43 12.36 14.27
CA PRO A 101 1.04 13.60 14.71
C PRO A 101 1.46 14.51 13.56
N ASP A 102 1.18 15.81 13.65
CA ASP A 102 1.71 16.80 12.71
C ASP A 102 3.21 16.99 12.98
N PRO A 103 4.10 16.72 12.02
CA PRO A 103 5.54 16.88 12.22
C PRO A 103 5.95 18.34 12.51
N ASN A 104 5.11 19.32 12.14
CA ASN A 104 5.37 20.74 12.32
C ASN A 104 4.71 21.31 13.58
N ARG A 105 3.79 20.58 14.22
CA ARG A 105 2.99 21.06 15.36
C ARG A 105 2.72 19.93 16.35
N ALA A 106 3.49 19.92 17.44
CA ALA A 106 3.49 18.83 18.42
C ALA A 106 2.12 18.57 19.12
N ASP A 107 1.23 19.55 19.13
CA ASP A 107 -0.13 19.47 19.71
C ASP A 107 -1.23 19.18 18.69
N GLN A 108 -0.88 19.11 17.39
CA GLN A 108 -1.81 18.89 16.30
C GLN A 108 -1.68 17.47 15.75
N ARG A 109 -2.82 16.89 15.36
CA ARG A 109 -2.88 15.65 14.59
C ARG A 109 -3.55 15.91 13.25
N LEU A 110 -3.07 15.27 12.21
CA LEU A 110 -3.55 15.42 10.85
C LEU A 110 -4.40 14.21 10.46
N PRO A 111 -5.60 14.40 9.89
CA PRO A 111 -6.35 13.31 9.29
C PRO A 111 -5.69 12.89 7.97
N GLY A 112 -5.67 11.59 7.70
CA GLY A 112 -5.20 11.05 6.42
C GLY A 112 -5.69 9.63 6.18
N PHE A 113 -5.66 9.20 4.93
CA PHE A 113 -5.96 7.83 4.55
C PHE A 113 -4.67 7.06 4.29
N ILE A 114 -4.61 5.84 4.79
CA ILE A 114 -3.57 4.88 4.40
C ILE A 114 -3.86 4.40 2.98
N THR A 115 -2.82 4.14 2.19
CA THR A 115 -2.91 3.49 0.88
C THR A 115 -1.63 2.71 0.59
N ALA A 116 -1.58 2.02 -0.55
CA ALA A 116 -0.40 1.31 -1.01
C ALA A 116 0.59 2.28 -1.68
N ALA A 117 1.85 2.28 -1.25
CA ALA A 117 2.92 3.09 -1.82
C ALA A 117 3.20 2.74 -3.29
N GLN A 118 2.89 1.51 -3.72
CA GLN A 118 2.95 1.07 -5.11
C GLN A 118 2.11 1.94 -6.04
N CYS A 119 1.03 2.55 -5.53
CA CYS A 119 0.20 3.50 -6.27
C CYS A 119 0.99 4.72 -6.77
N SER A 120 2.06 5.09 -6.06
CA SER A 120 2.93 6.22 -6.45
C SER A 120 3.94 5.85 -7.54
N ARG A 121 4.12 4.57 -7.85
CA ARG A 121 5.17 4.07 -8.76
C ARG A 121 6.57 4.62 -8.44
N GLY A 122 6.86 4.79 -7.16
CA GLY A 122 8.13 5.31 -6.65
C GLY A 122 8.24 6.84 -6.56
N ALA A 123 7.20 7.59 -6.95
CA ALA A 123 7.21 9.05 -6.84
C ALA A 123 6.97 9.51 -5.38
N THR A 124 7.93 10.24 -4.82
CA THR A 124 7.97 10.62 -3.39
C THR A 124 6.87 11.58 -2.95
N HIS A 125 6.35 12.38 -3.87
CA HIS A 125 5.28 13.35 -3.61
C HIS A 125 4.19 13.24 -4.68
N ALA A 126 3.82 12.00 -5.03
CA ALA A 126 2.78 11.79 -6.03
C ALA A 126 1.47 12.45 -5.57
N PRO A 127 0.86 13.35 -6.38
CA PRO A 127 -0.40 13.96 -6.01
C PRO A 127 -1.50 12.91 -5.99
N VAL A 128 -2.39 13.02 -5.01
CA VAL A 128 -3.57 12.17 -4.87
C VAL A 128 -4.78 13.00 -5.26
N SER A 129 -5.56 12.49 -6.19
CA SER A 129 -6.78 13.11 -6.70
C SER A 129 -7.96 12.17 -6.63
N VAL A 130 -9.17 12.72 -6.68
CA VAL A 130 -10.42 11.98 -6.84
C VAL A 130 -11.27 12.61 -7.94
N MET A 131 -12.15 11.83 -8.55
CA MET A 131 -13.26 12.37 -9.32
C MET A 131 -14.34 12.78 -8.31
N ARG A 132 -14.60 14.07 -8.15
CA ARG A 132 -15.67 14.54 -7.25
C ARG A 132 -16.99 14.55 -7.99
N ALA A 133 -18.01 13.94 -7.40
CA ALA A 133 -19.38 14.15 -7.85
C ALA A 133 -19.76 15.63 -7.62
N GLN A 134 -20.26 16.27 -8.68
CA GLN A 134 -20.79 17.63 -8.63
C GLN A 134 -22.32 17.59 -8.56
N ASP A 135 -22.96 18.75 -8.56
CA ASP A 135 -24.42 18.83 -8.72
C ASP A 135 -24.88 18.06 -9.96
N ALA A 136 -26.12 17.55 -9.93
CA ALA A 136 -26.64 16.59 -10.93
C ALA A 136 -26.54 17.02 -12.40
N SER A 137 -26.31 18.31 -12.68
CA SER A 137 -26.16 18.88 -14.03
C SER A 137 -24.71 19.02 -14.50
N GLN A 138 -23.72 18.74 -13.65
CA GLN A 138 -22.30 18.92 -13.97
C GLN A 138 -21.56 17.57 -14.01
N PRO A 139 -20.68 17.37 -15.01
CA PRO A 139 -19.83 16.18 -15.03
C PRO A 139 -18.89 16.17 -13.82
N PRO A 140 -18.50 14.99 -13.31
CA PRO A 140 -17.51 14.89 -12.25
C PRO A 140 -16.20 15.57 -12.64
N SER A 141 -15.56 16.22 -11.68
CA SER A 141 -14.29 16.92 -11.89
C SER A 141 -13.17 16.30 -11.07
N ARG A 142 -11.99 16.18 -11.64
CA ARG A 142 -10.78 15.77 -10.92
C ARG A 142 -10.37 16.85 -9.93
N ILE A 143 -10.23 16.49 -8.65
CA ILE A 143 -9.77 17.40 -7.59
C ILE A 143 -8.64 16.74 -6.82
N GLN A 144 -7.55 17.48 -6.60
CA GLN A 144 -6.44 17.03 -5.76
C GLN A 144 -6.85 17.11 -4.28
N VAL A 145 -6.65 16.01 -3.57
CA VAL A 145 -7.01 15.81 -2.16
C VAL A 145 -5.81 15.47 -1.28
N GLY A 146 -4.60 15.69 -1.78
CA GLY A 146 -3.37 15.54 -1.01
C GLY A 146 -2.20 15.08 -1.87
N GLU A 147 -1.16 14.64 -1.20
CA GLU A 147 0.04 14.04 -1.78
C GLU A 147 0.44 12.83 -0.95
N ILE A 148 1.07 11.85 -1.60
CA ILE A 148 1.62 10.68 -0.94
C ILE A 148 2.75 11.09 0.01
N THR A 149 2.67 10.59 1.24
CA THR A 149 3.74 10.64 2.25
C THR A 149 4.02 9.21 2.70
N TYR A 150 5.27 8.76 2.63
CA TYR A 150 5.63 7.42 3.09
C TYR A 150 5.64 7.36 4.62
N ALA A 151 4.99 6.33 5.17
CA ALA A 151 4.84 6.20 6.61
C ALA A 151 6.14 5.77 7.33
N ALA A 152 6.96 4.98 6.65
CA ALA A 152 8.32 4.69 7.08
C ALA A 152 9.25 5.34 6.04
N PRO A 153 10.13 6.28 6.42
CA PRO A 153 11.19 6.77 5.54
C PRO A 153 12.27 5.68 5.40
N GLY A 154 11.91 4.58 4.73
CA GLY A 154 12.90 3.66 4.18
C GLY A 154 13.67 4.38 3.09
N THR A 155 14.98 4.16 3.02
CA THR A 155 15.82 4.66 1.92
C THR A 155 15.50 3.99 0.58
N GLU A 156 14.63 2.99 0.58
CA GLU A 156 14.29 2.19 -0.59
C GLU A 156 12.84 2.43 -1.00
N GLN A 157 12.69 2.95 -2.22
CA GLN A 157 11.40 3.02 -2.90
C GLN A 157 10.86 1.60 -3.14
N PRO A 158 9.53 1.38 -3.08
CA PRO A 158 8.97 0.07 -3.40
C PRO A 158 9.31 -0.29 -4.85
N ALA A 159 10.06 -1.39 -5.05
CA ALA A 159 10.19 -2.01 -6.35
C ALA A 159 8.90 -2.79 -6.65
N VAL A 160 8.39 -2.69 -7.88
CA VAL A 160 7.36 -3.61 -8.36
C VAL A 160 8.06 -4.94 -8.63
N THR A 161 8.00 -5.86 -7.66
CA THR A 161 8.57 -7.20 -7.78
C THR A 161 7.61 -8.08 -8.58
N ASN A 162 8.16 -9.02 -9.36
CA ASN A 162 7.34 -10.03 -10.05
C ASN A 162 6.59 -10.94 -9.05
N GLU A 163 7.13 -11.11 -7.84
CA GLU A 163 6.49 -11.81 -6.73
C GLU A 163 6.10 -10.80 -5.65
N PRO A 164 4.84 -10.34 -5.60
CA PRO A 164 4.44 -9.18 -4.80
C PRO A 164 4.64 -9.35 -3.28
N TRP A 165 4.72 -10.58 -2.78
CA TRP A 165 4.98 -10.85 -1.36
C TRP A 165 6.43 -10.60 -0.94
N THR A 166 7.36 -10.48 -1.90
CA THR A 166 8.81 -10.29 -1.66
C THR A 166 9.23 -8.83 -1.48
N ILE A 167 8.29 -7.88 -1.54
CA ILE A 167 8.60 -6.44 -1.44
C ILE A 167 9.28 -6.15 -0.09
N PRO A 168 10.53 -5.65 -0.09
CA PRO A 168 11.42 -5.67 1.08
C PRO A 168 11.14 -4.60 2.14
N THR A 169 10.31 -3.61 1.81
CA THR A 169 9.87 -2.55 2.74
C THR A 169 8.34 -2.59 2.85
N SER A 170 7.82 -2.32 4.06
CA SER A 170 6.37 -2.15 4.26
C SER A 170 5.90 -0.91 3.51
N PRO A 171 5.22 -1.04 2.37
CA PRO A 171 5.03 0.02 1.41
C PRO A 171 3.68 0.68 1.67
N LEU A 172 3.42 1.08 2.92
CA LEU A 172 2.23 1.84 3.25
C LEU A 172 2.55 3.33 3.15
N ALA A 173 1.64 4.05 2.51
CA ALA A 173 1.67 5.49 2.37
C ALA A 173 0.46 6.10 3.05
N VAL A 174 0.57 7.36 3.43
CA VAL A 174 -0.54 8.17 3.91
C VAL A 174 -0.72 9.35 2.97
N PHE A 175 -1.96 9.76 2.74
CA PHE A 175 -2.25 11.04 2.09
C PHE A 175 -3.35 11.77 2.88
N GLY A 176 -3.27 13.09 2.91
CA GLY A 176 -4.29 13.93 3.52
C GLY A 176 -4.26 15.32 2.92
N SER A 177 -5.43 15.89 2.67
CA SER A 177 -5.57 17.23 2.10
C SER A 177 -5.31 18.34 3.12
N GLY A 178 -5.27 18.00 4.43
CA GLY A 178 -5.44 18.95 5.52
C GLY A 178 -6.84 19.60 5.56
N ARG A 179 -7.77 19.22 4.66
CA ARG A 179 -9.13 19.75 4.56
C ARG A 179 -10.13 18.73 5.12
N GLN A 180 -10.75 19.07 6.24
CA GLN A 180 -11.64 18.18 6.99
C GLN A 180 -12.99 17.90 6.29
N ASP A 181 -13.36 18.68 5.27
CA ASP A 181 -14.65 18.53 4.56
C ASP A 181 -14.72 17.32 3.61
N TRP A 182 -13.58 16.66 3.35
CA TRP A 182 -13.46 15.57 2.38
C TRP A 182 -13.50 14.16 2.94
N ALA A 183 -13.28 13.98 4.24
CA ALA A 183 -13.22 12.67 4.88
C ALA A 183 -14.52 12.38 5.63
N LEU A 184 -15.05 11.17 5.48
CA LEU A 184 -16.04 10.63 6.41
C LEU A 184 -15.31 9.76 7.45
N PRO A 185 -15.65 9.87 8.75
CA PRO A 185 -15.14 8.96 9.79
C PRO A 185 -15.54 7.49 9.50
N VAL A 186 -14.80 6.51 10.04
CA VAL A 186 -14.79 5.06 9.67
C VAL A 186 -16.07 4.28 10.09
N ASP A 187 -17.21 4.94 10.13
CA ASP A 187 -18.41 4.47 10.84
C ASP A 187 -19.52 3.96 9.93
N ALA A 188 -19.19 3.73 8.65
CA ALA A 188 -20.17 3.55 7.59
C ALA A 188 -20.15 2.17 6.94
N GLU A 189 -19.55 1.17 7.58
CA GLU A 189 -19.23 -0.15 7.01
C GLU A 189 -17.93 -0.16 6.19
N ILE A 190 -17.04 -1.10 6.51
CA ILE A 190 -15.93 -1.48 5.64
C ILE A 190 -16.36 -2.75 4.95
N ASN A 191 -16.33 -2.77 3.62
CA ASN A 191 -16.78 -3.91 2.83
C ASN A 191 -18.24 -4.31 3.15
N ASN A 192 -19.11 -3.32 3.38
CA ASN A 192 -20.51 -3.49 3.80
C ASN A 192 -20.68 -4.24 5.15
N GLN A 193 -19.67 -4.19 6.02
CA GLN A 193 -19.71 -4.76 7.36
C GLN A 193 -19.34 -3.72 8.42
N THR A 194 -20.05 -3.70 9.55
CA THR A 194 -19.65 -2.92 10.72
C THR A 194 -18.40 -3.55 11.34
N ALA A 195 -17.23 -2.98 11.06
CA ALA A 195 -15.98 -3.39 11.69
C ALA A 195 -15.92 -2.90 13.14
N THR A 196 -15.31 -3.70 14.02
CA THR A 196 -14.89 -3.19 15.32
C THR A 196 -13.82 -2.12 15.10
N GLY A 197 -13.74 -1.10 15.97
CA GLY A 197 -12.60 -0.16 15.96
C GLY A 197 -11.26 -0.81 16.33
N ALA A 198 -11.28 -2.11 16.63
CA ALA A 198 -10.11 -2.90 16.95
C ALA A 198 -9.39 -3.35 15.69
N THR A 199 -8.08 -3.34 15.82
CA THR A 199 -7.10 -3.82 14.84
C THR A 199 -6.52 -5.15 15.31
N VAL A 200 -6.12 -6.01 14.38
CA VAL A 200 -5.36 -7.21 14.70
C VAL A 200 -3.95 -6.83 15.21
N GLN A 201 -3.73 -6.83 16.54
CA GLN A 201 -2.48 -6.37 17.22
C GLN A 201 -1.29 -7.25 16.93
N GLU A 202 -1.39 -8.52 17.26
CA GLU A 202 -0.46 -9.59 16.94
C GLU A 202 -1.31 -10.85 17.12
N LEU A 203 -1.75 -11.49 16.04
CA LEU A 203 -2.57 -12.69 16.15
C LEU A 203 -1.78 -13.92 15.76
N VAL A 204 -1.96 -14.95 16.59
CA VAL A 204 -1.44 -16.30 16.39
C VAL A 204 -1.76 -16.72 14.95
N PRO A 205 -0.75 -17.04 14.11
CA PRO A 205 -0.95 -17.41 12.70
C PRO A 205 -2.07 -18.45 12.49
N ALA A 206 -2.23 -19.38 13.45
CA ALA A 206 -3.25 -20.42 13.43
C ALA A 206 -4.72 -19.95 13.56
N ARG A 207 -4.98 -18.76 14.13
CA ARG A 207 -6.34 -18.18 14.14
C ARG A 207 -6.64 -17.47 12.83
N LEU A 208 -5.65 -16.75 12.30
CA LEU A 208 -5.76 -16.02 11.04
C LEU A 208 -5.92 -16.97 9.85
N SER A 209 -5.22 -18.10 9.80
CA SER A 209 -5.35 -19.11 8.74
C SER A 209 -6.74 -19.75 8.64
N ARG A 210 -7.59 -19.58 9.67
CA ARG A 210 -8.97 -20.06 9.70
C ARG A 210 -10.01 -18.94 9.56
N ALA A 211 -9.58 -17.69 9.61
CA ALA A 211 -10.47 -16.54 9.51
C ALA A 211 -10.85 -16.28 8.05
N SER A 212 -12.11 -15.91 7.83
CA SER A 212 -12.53 -15.40 6.52
C SER A 212 -12.14 -13.93 6.42
N ALA A 213 -11.45 -13.58 5.34
CA ALA A 213 -11.05 -12.22 5.04
C ALA A 213 -11.97 -11.63 3.97
N THR A 214 -12.25 -10.33 4.05
CA THR A 214 -13.10 -9.60 3.11
C THR A 214 -12.43 -8.33 2.61
N TRP A 215 -12.59 -8.05 1.32
CA TRP A 215 -12.18 -6.80 0.66
C TRP A 215 -13.12 -6.47 -0.50
N SER A 216 -13.01 -5.27 -1.06
CA SER A 216 -13.73 -4.85 -2.26
C SER A 216 -12.86 -4.97 -3.51
N ASN A 217 -13.42 -5.49 -4.60
CA ASN A 217 -12.78 -5.50 -5.91
C ASN A 217 -12.88 -4.14 -6.61
N VAL A 218 -12.51 -4.11 -7.89
CA VAL A 218 -12.50 -2.90 -8.73
C VAL A 218 -13.89 -2.27 -8.87
N ASP A 219 -14.92 -3.12 -8.98
CA ASP A 219 -16.32 -2.75 -9.14
C ASP A 219 -17.02 -2.38 -7.82
N GLY A 220 -16.36 -2.64 -6.68
CA GLY A 220 -16.93 -2.47 -5.35
C GLY A 220 -17.66 -3.70 -4.82
N ASP A 221 -17.64 -4.81 -5.57
CA ASP A 221 -18.17 -6.09 -5.09
C ASP A 221 -17.29 -6.66 -3.98
N ILE A 222 -17.94 -7.31 -3.01
CA ILE A 222 -17.24 -7.96 -1.91
C ILE A 222 -16.63 -9.28 -2.40
N VAL A 223 -15.35 -9.43 -2.10
CA VAL A 223 -14.57 -10.65 -2.30
C VAL A 223 -14.24 -11.23 -0.94
N THR A 224 -14.36 -12.56 -0.84
CA THR A 224 -13.94 -13.32 0.33
C THR A 224 -12.67 -14.10 0.03
N GLY A 225 -11.89 -14.36 1.07
CA GLY A 225 -10.70 -15.19 0.96
C GLY A 225 -10.23 -15.71 2.30
N ARG A 226 -9.07 -16.34 2.27
CA ARG A 226 -8.44 -16.97 3.44
C ARG A 226 -6.95 -16.66 3.49
N VAL A 227 -6.43 -16.53 4.70
CA VAL A 227 -4.99 -16.33 4.94
C VAL A 227 -4.26 -17.63 4.60
N LEU A 228 -3.22 -17.52 3.77
CA LEU A 228 -2.33 -18.63 3.44
C LEU A 228 -1.33 -18.86 4.58
N ASP A 229 -1.15 -20.12 4.96
CA ASP A 229 -0.11 -20.53 5.91
C ASP A 229 1.25 -20.61 5.17
N PRO A 230 2.26 -19.81 5.55
CA PRO A 230 3.59 -19.89 4.94
C PRO A 230 4.28 -21.25 5.10
N VAL A 231 3.92 -22.03 6.11
CA VAL A 231 4.46 -23.39 6.33
C VAL A 231 3.91 -24.37 5.29
N GLU A 232 2.64 -24.20 4.93
CA GLU A 232 1.95 -25.07 3.97
C GLU A 232 2.01 -24.55 2.52
N THR A 233 2.53 -23.32 2.32
CA THR A 233 2.59 -22.64 1.01
C THR A 233 4.05 -22.34 0.61
N PRO A 234 4.71 -23.23 -0.17
CA PRO A 234 6.13 -23.13 -0.48
C PRO A 234 6.56 -21.84 -1.20
N GLU A 235 5.67 -21.22 -1.97
CA GLU A 235 5.90 -19.93 -2.64
C GLU A 235 6.20 -18.81 -1.64
N LEU A 236 5.67 -18.91 -0.42
CA LEU A 236 5.79 -17.92 0.64
C LEU A 236 7.07 -18.08 1.49
N LYS A 237 7.95 -19.02 1.15
CA LYS A 237 9.22 -19.26 1.86
C LYS A 237 10.14 -18.03 1.95
N ASN A 238 9.97 -17.08 1.02
CA ASN A 238 10.78 -15.87 0.89
C ASN A 238 10.03 -14.62 1.40
N LEU A 239 9.02 -14.78 2.27
CA LEU A 239 8.41 -13.64 2.93
C LEU A 239 9.47 -12.84 3.71
N PRO A 240 9.59 -11.52 3.49
CA PRO A 240 10.57 -10.70 4.19
C PRO A 240 10.40 -10.78 5.70
N THR A 241 11.49 -11.07 6.41
CA THR A 241 11.51 -11.03 7.87
C THR A 241 11.41 -9.60 8.38
N GLY A 242 10.67 -9.37 9.46
CA GLY A 242 10.53 -8.05 10.08
C GLY A 242 9.43 -7.16 9.47
N ILE A 243 8.72 -7.65 8.46
CA ILE A 243 7.49 -7.04 7.94
C ILE A 243 6.31 -7.88 8.41
N ALA A 244 5.31 -7.24 9.03
CA ALA A 244 4.07 -7.93 9.35
C ALA A 244 3.16 -7.96 8.10
N ARG A 245 3.24 -9.07 7.37
CA ARG A 245 2.54 -9.29 6.11
C ARG A 245 1.85 -10.64 6.11
N VAL A 246 0.70 -10.68 5.47
CA VAL A 246 -0.01 -11.92 5.15
C VAL A 246 -0.35 -11.94 3.66
N VAL A 247 -0.57 -13.14 3.15
CA VAL A 247 -1.05 -13.35 1.78
C VAL A 247 -2.41 -14.01 1.89
N LEU A 248 -3.40 -13.48 1.16
CA LEU A 248 -4.75 -14.01 1.12
C LEU A 248 -5.00 -14.62 -0.26
N ALA A 249 -5.58 -15.82 -0.29
CA ALA A 249 -6.14 -16.38 -1.51
C ALA A 249 -7.64 -16.09 -1.55
N ALA A 250 -8.14 -15.60 -2.68
CA ALA A 250 -9.58 -15.47 -2.89
C ALA A 250 -10.25 -16.85 -2.93
N ASP A 251 -11.48 -16.92 -2.41
CA ASP A 251 -12.26 -18.15 -2.42
C ASP A 251 -12.85 -18.45 -3.81
N ASP A 252 -13.24 -17.41 -4.54
CA ASP A 252 -13.75 -17.51 -5.91
C ASP A 252 -12.69 -17.06 -6.92
N ALA A 253 -12.02 -18.03 -7.55
CA ALA A 253 -11.02 -17.79 -8.59
C ALA A 253 -11.62 -17.22 -9.89
N ASN A 254 -12.96 -17.17 -10.05
CA ASN A 254 -13.58 -16.55 -11.22
C ASN A 254 -13.80 -15.04 -11.04
N LYS A 255 -13.68 -14.54 -9.80
CA LYS A 255 -13.72 -13.10 -9.56
C LYS A 255 -12.34 -12.50 -9.90
N PRO A 256 -12.29 -11.50 -10.80
CA PRO A 256 -11.03 -10.87 -11.15
C PRO A 256 -10.44 -10.16 -9.93
N ILE A 257 -9.13 -10.29 -9.75
CA ILE A 257 -8.34 -9.52 -8.80
C ILE A 257 -7.32 -8.76 -9.63
N GLU A 258 -7.52 -7.46 -9.76
CA GLU A 258 -6.70 -6.60 -10.62
C GLU A 258 -5.90 -5.63 -9.75
N GLN A 259 -4.82 -5.05 -10.28
CA GLN A 259 -3.99 -4.08 -9.57
C GLN A 259 -4.77 -2.87 -8.99
N TRP A 260 -5.99 -2.59 -9.44
CA TRP A 260 -6.77 -1.45 -8.93
C TRP A 260 -7.29 -1.67 -7.51
N VAL A 261 -7.18 -2.88 -6.95
CA VAL A 261 -7.49 -3.15 -5.52
C VAL A 261 -6.34 -2.75 -4.59
N LEU A 262 -5.21 -2.25 -5.12
CA LEU A 262 -4.14 -1.69 -4.30
C LEU A 262 -4.67 -0.54 -3.44
N GLY A 263 -4.30 -0.56 -2.16
CA GLY A 263 -4.80 0.39 -1.16
C GLY A 263 -6.14 -0.02 -0.52
N SER A 264 -6.80 -1.10 -0.99
CA SER A 264 -8.07 -1.54 -0.41
C SER A 264 -7.89 -1.97 1.05
N PRO A 265 -8.82 -1.57 1.94
CA PRO A 265 -8.86 -2.07 3.31
C PRO A 265 -9.32 -3.53 3.32
N VAL A 266 -8.69 -4.31 4.19
CA VAL A 266 -9.03 -5.72 4.42
C VAL A 266 -9.49 -5.92 5.85
N THR A 267 -10.60 -6.63 5.99
CA THR A 267 -11.21 -7.01 7.25
C THR A 267 -11.19 -8.53 7.41
N VAL A 268 -11.25 -9.02 8.65
CA VAL A 268 -11.32 -10.45 8.96
C VAL A 268 -12.40 -10.74 9.99
N ASP A 269 -13.14 -11.82 9.80
CA ASP A 269 -14.08 -12.37 10.78
C ASP A 269 -13.35 -13.37 11.68
N ILE A 270 -13.29 -13.06 12.98
CA ILE A 270 -12.73 -13.92 14.02
C ILE A 270 -13.75 -14.00 15.15
N ASP A 271 -14.19 -15.22 15.45
CA ASP A 271 -15.14 -15.50 16.53
C ASP A 271 -16.43 -14.63 16.42
N ASN A 272 -16.94 -14.44 15.20
CA ASN A 272 -18.11 -13.62 14.84
C ASN A 272 -17.93 -12.11 15.09
N ALA A 273 -16.69 -11.62 15.13
CA ALA A 273 -16.37 -10.21 15.22
C ALA A 273 -15.46 -9.80 14.05
N ILE A 274 -15.78 -8.65 13.44
CA ILE A 274 -15.03 -8.12 12.29
C ILE A 274 -13.91 -7.22 12.79
N TYR A 275 -12.67 -7.56 12.44
CA TYR A 275 -11.47 -6.80 12.80
C TYR A 275 -10.80 -6.19 11.57
N ASN A 276 -10.15 -5.04 11.76
CA ASN A 276 -9.33 -4.42 10.73
C ASN A 276 -7.98 -5.14 10.63
N LEU A 277 -7.70 -5.75 9.47
CA LEU A 277 -6.47 -6.51 9.25
C LEU A 277 -5.35 -5.62 8.72
N GLY A 278 -5.57 -5.00 7.56
CA GLY A 278 -4.49 -4.38 6.80
C GLY A 278 -4.92 -3.85 5.44
N VAL A 279 -3.94 -3.41 4.66
CA VAL A 279 -4.16 -2.80 3.34
C VAL A 279 -3.50 -3.66 2.26
N ILE A 280 -4.19 -3.84 1.12
CA ILE A 280 -3.62 -4.57 -0.02
C ILE A 280 -2.49 -3.75 -0.65
N VAL A 281 -1.30 -4.33 -0.71
CA VAL A 281 -0.08 -3.71 -1.27
C VAL A 281 0.45 -4.42 -2.51
N GLY A 282 -0.10 -5.58 -2.85
CA GLY A 282 0.30 -6.35 -4.02
C GLY A 282 -0.78 -7.33 -4.45
N VAL A 283 -0.73 -7.73 -5.72
CA VAL A 283 -1.68 -8.66 -6.33
C VAL A 283 -0.89 -9.65 -7.19
N ASP A 284 -1.18 -10.94 -7.02
CA ASP A 284 -0.81 -11.99 -7.98
C ASP A 284 -2.08 -12.45 -8.69
N GLU A 285 -2.29 -11.90 -9.88
CA GLU A 285 -3.49 -12.17 -10.68
C GLU A 285 -3.55 -13.64 -11.15
N THR A 286 -2.41 -14.30 -11.31
CA THR A 286 -2.35 -15.69 -11.79
C THR A 286 -2.82 -16.67 -10.70
N ARG A 287 -2.41 -16.42 -9.46
CA ARG A 287 -2.78 -17.26 -8.31
C ARG A 287 -4.07 -16.80 -7.62
N HIS A 288 -4.63 -15.66 -8.03
CA HIS A 288 -5.72 -14.97 -7.35
C HIS A 288 -5.40 -14.69 -5.87
N TRP A 289 -4.19 -14.18 -5.64
CA TRP A 289 -3.72 -13.82 -4.30
C TRP A 289 -3.58 -12.30 -4.15
N VAL A 290 -3.82 -11.82 -2.94
CA VAL A 290 -3.51 -10.45 -2.54
C VAL A 290 -2.51 -10.46 -1.39
N VAL A 291 -1.60 -9.50 -1.41
CA VAL A 291 -0.60 -9.29 -0.38
C VAL A 291 -1.07 -8.15 0.50
N VAL A 292 -1.17 -8.40 1.80
CA VAL A 292 -1.71 -7.46 2.78
C VAL A 292 -0.64 -7.15 3.82
N ASP A 293 -0.30 -5.88 3.95
CA ASP A 293 0.49 -5.41 5.07
C ASP A 293 -0.45 -5.09 6.24
N LEU A 294 -0.12 -5.62 7.41
CA LEU A 294 -0.93 -5.41 8.61
C LEU A 294 -0.87 -3.94 9.02
N ILE A 295 -2.01 -3.38 9.42
CA ILE A 295 -2.11 -1.96 9.73
C ILE A 295 -1.45 -1.61 11.07
N ASN A 296 -1.38 -2.53 12.03
CA ASN A 296 -0.98 -2.18 13.39
C ASN A 296 0.47 -1.75 13.59
N PRO A 297 1.45 -2.42 12.97
CA PRO A 297 2.81 -1.93 13.00
C PRO A 297 2.92 -0.50 12.48
N LEU A 298 2.15 -0.15 11.44
CA LEU A 298 2.08 1.20 10.91
C LEU A 298 1.54 2.19 11.95
N LEU A 299 0.40 1.86 12.56
CA LEU A 299 -0.23 2.73 13.56
C LEU A 299 0.72 2.98 14.73
N THR A 300 1.41 1.93 15.17
CA THR A 300 2.40 2.03 16.24
C THR A 300 3.60 2.90 15.83
N GLN A 301 4.14 2.67 14.63
CA GLN A 301 5.31 3.40 14.13
C GLN A 301 5.05 4.89 13.95
N LEU A 302 3.85 5.25 13.48
CA LEU A 302 3.44 6.63 13.24
C LEU A 302 2.88 7.34 14.48
N ASP A 303 2.75 6.64 15.61
CA ASP A 303 1.84 7.07 16.70
C ASP A 303 0.47 7.49 16.13
N ALA A 304 -0.04 6.74 15.15
CA ALA A 304 -1.30 6.99 14.46
C ALA A 304 -2.45 6.21 15.10
N ARG A 305 -3.67 6.67 14.88
CA ARG A 305 -4.90 6.03 15.39
C ARG A 305 -5.90 5.91 14.28
N LEU A 306 -6.64 4.79 14.25
CA LEU A 306 -7.85 4.71 13.44
C LEU A 306 -8.85 5.75 13.92
N ILE A 307 -9.42 6.53 12.99
CA ILE A 307 -10.52 7.44 13.30
C ILE A 307 -11.83 6.68 13.19
N THR A 308 -12.33 6.15 14.30
CA THR A 308 -13.72 5.69 14.42
C THR A 308 -14.55 6.80 15.07
N THR A 309 -15.88 6.82 14.92
CA THR A 309 -16.73 7.63 15.79
C THR A 309 -16.56 7.12 17.21
N ALA A 310 -16.64 8.08 18.14
CA ALA A 310 -16.66 7.84 19.56
C ALA A 310 -18.04 7.34 20.01
#